data_AF-A0A432KGF9-F1
#
_entry.id   AF-A0A432KGF9-F1
#
_cell.length_a   1.000
_cell.length_b   1.000
_cell.length_c   1.000
_cell.angle_alpha   90.00
_cell.angle_beta   90.00
_cell.angle_gamma   90.00
#
_symmetry.space_group_name_H-M   'P 1'
#
loop_
_entity.id
_entity.type
_entity.pdbx_description
1 polymer ?
#
loop_
_entity_poly.entity_id
_entity_poly.type
_entity_poly.pdbx_seq_one_letter_code
_entity_poly.pdbx_strand_id
1 'polypeptide(L)' 'MYYEIKAKLDGDTVTLYGSFVRDDCVDEIEAERESWRAEGYRNIKIASRETADSPDKKVYKSDMAKCKKVN' A
#
# COMPACT_ATOMS: atom_id res chain seq x y z
N MET A 1 1.85 8.25 -5.05
CA MET A 1 1.83 6.79 -5.25
C MET A 1 1.28 6.19 -3.97
N TYR A 2 0.24 5.37 -4.05
CA TYR A 2 -0.42 4.78 -2.87
C TYR A 2 -0.21 3.27 -2.89
N TYR A 3 0.10 2.68 -1.74
CA TYR A 3 0.36 1.24 -1.59
C TYR A 3 -0.82 0.60 -0.88
N GLU A 4 -1.24 -0.56 -1.36
CA GLU A 4 -2.38 -1.31 -0.85
C GLU A 4 -1.96 -2.77 -0.66
N ILE A 5 -2.30 -3.37 0.47
CA ILE A 5 -2.17 -4.80 0.70
C ILE A 5 -3.41 -5.47 0.10
N LYS A 6 -3.20 -6.32 -0.91
CA LYS A 6 -4.27 -7.10 -1.55
C LYS A 6 -4.11 -8.57 -1.25
N ALA A 7 -5.21 -9.22 -0.91
CA ALA A 7 -5.28 -10.65 -0.70
C ALA A 7 -6.47 -11.25 -1.47
N LYS A 8 -6.49 -12.58 -1.58
CA LYS A 8 -7.62 -13.34 -2.09
C LYS A 8 -8.40 -13.98 -0.94
N LEU A 9 -9.69 -13.73 -0.88
CA LEU A 9 -10.63 -14.38 0.02
C LEU A 9 -11.79 -14.92 -0.83
N ASP A 10 -12.14 -16.21 -0.68
CA ASP A 10 -13.23 -16.85 -1.41
C ASP A 10 -13.22 -16.70 -2.95
N GLY A 11 -12.04 -16.47 -3.53
CA GLY A 11 -11.87 -16.26 -4.97
C GLY A 11 -11.81 -14.80 -5.40
N ASP A 12 -12.27 -13.89 -4.55
CA ASP A 12 -12.28 -12.45 -4.76
C ASP A 12 -11.00 -11.78 -4.26
N THR A 13 -10.59 -10.71 -4.93
CA THR A 13 -9.44 -9.90 -4.49
C THR A 13 -9.93 -8.75 -3.62
N VAL A 14 -9.45 -8.71 -2.39
CA VAL A 14 -9.84 -7.74 -1.36
C VAL A 14 -8.62 -6.94 -0.90
N THR A 15 -8.84 -5.66 -0.58
CA THR A 15 -7.82 -4.79 -0.01
C THR A 15 -7.93 -4.84 1.52
N LEU A 16 -6.85 -5.24 2.19
CA LEU A 16 -6.79 -5.37 3.65
C LEU A 16 -6.34 -4.07 4.32
N TYR A 17 -5.40 -3.39 3.69
CA TYR A 17 -4.76 -2.19 4.22
C TYR A 17 -4.28 -1.30 3.08
N GLY A 18 -4.10 -0.01 3.34
CA GLY A 18 -3.47 0.88 2.39
C GLY A 18 -2.80 2.08 3.04
N SER A 19 -1.59 2.39 2.58
CA SER A 19 -0.75 3.46 3.11
C SER A 19 0.01 4.16 1.99
N PHE A 20 0.39 5.41 2.22
CA PHE A 20 1.30 6.13 1.32
C PHE A 20 2.77 5.73 1.54
N VAL A 21 3.05 5.07 2.66
CA VAL A 21 4.37 4.57 3.01
C VAL A 21 4.40 3.06 2.74
N ARG A 22 5.35 2.61 1.92
CA ARG A 22 5.47 1.20 1.59
C ARG A 22 5.90 0.35 2.79
N ASP A 23 6.78 0.89 3.63
CA ASP A 23 7.33 0.24 4.81
C ASP A 23 6.25 -0.15 5.80
N ASP A 24 5.30 0.76 6.02
CA ASP A 24 4.10 0.57 6.83
C ASP A 24 3.24 -0.60 6.33
N CYS A 25 3.13 -0.80 5.01
CA CYS A 25 2.49 -1.99 4.44
C CYS A 25 3.32 -3.27 4.62
N VAL A 26 4.63 -3.19 4.82
CA VAL A 26 5.47 -4.37 5.09
C VAL A 26 5.32 -4.78 6.55
N ASP A 27 5.45 -3.84 7.48
CA ASP A 27 5.22 -4.07 8.92
C ASP A 27 3.83 -4.67 9.17
N GLU A 28 2.80 -4.13 8.53
CA GLU A 28 1.44 -4.65 8.67
C GLU A 28 1.30 -6.09 8.14
N ILE A 29 1.97 -6.43 7.04
CA ILE A 29 2.03 -7.83 6.59
C ILE A 29 2.75 -8.67 7.62
N GLU A 30 3.87 -8.23 8.18
CA GLU A 30 4.61 -9.05 9.15
C GLU A 30 3.83 -9.27 10.45
N ALA A 31 3.08 -8.27 10.89
CA ALA A 31 2.24 -8.36 12.09
C ALA A 31 0.97 -9.22 11.86
N GLU A 32 0.23 -8.97 10.78
CA GLU A 32 -1.13 -9.53 10.60
C GLU A 32 -1.18 -10.73 9.64
N ARG A 33 -0.06 -11.10 8.98
CA ARG A 33 -0.05 -12.22 8.02
C ARG A 33 -0.54 -13.53 8.61
N GLU A 34 -0.25 -13.81 9.88
CA GLU A 34 -0.72 -15.03 10.54
C GLU A 34 -2.23 -14.96 10.79
N SER A 35 -2.73 -13.84 11.28
CA SER A 35 -4.16 -13.54 11.47
C SER A 35 -4.91 -13.71 10.14
N TRP A 36 -4.44 -13.05 9.08
CA TRP A 36 -5.06 -13.12 7.76
C TRP A 36 -5.06 -14.53 7.18
N ARG A 37 -3.99 -15.31 7.42
CA ARG A 37 -3.95 -16.71 6.99
C ARG A 37 -4.96 -17.57 7.76
N ALA A 38 -5.16 -17.31 9.05
CA ALA A 38 -6.14 -18.01 9.88
C ALA A 38 -7.59 -17.70 9.44
N GLU A 39 -7.84 -16.48 8.99
CA GLU A 39 -9.12 -16.05 8.40
C GLU A 39 -9.36 -16.58 6.97
N GLY A 40 -8.34 -17.19 6.34
CA GLY A 40 -8.46 -17.80 5.02
C GLY A 40 -7.97 -16.92 3.86
N TYR A 41 -7.41 -15.74 4.13
CA TYR A 41 -6.80 -14.90 3.10
C TYR A 41 -5.55 -15.57 2.50
N ARG A 42 -5.46 -15.55 1.17
CA ARG A 42 -4.37 -16.16 0.39
C ARG A 42 -3.75 -15.13 -0.56
N ASN A 43 -2.52 -15.37 -1.00
CA ASN A 43 -1.86 -14.54 -2.03
C ASN A 43 -1.76 -13.04 -1.64
N ILE A 44 -1.40 -12.80 -0.38
CA ILE A 44 -1.22 -11.46 0.22
C ILE A 44 -0.02 -10.78 -0.44
N LYS A 45 -0.23 -9.62 -1.04
CA LYS A 45 0.81 -8.87 -1.77
C LYS A 45 0.58 -7.37 -1.68
N ILE A 46 1.67 -6.62 -1.73
CA ILE A 46 1.62 -5.16 -1.84
C ILE A 46 1.41 -4.79 -3.32
N ALA A 47 0.36 -4.04 -3.60
CA ALA A 47 0.07 -3.45 -4.89
C ALA A 47 0.19 -1.93 -4.78
N SER A 48 0.93 -1.31 -5.69
CA SER A 48 0.96 0.15 -5.81
C SER A 48 -0.07 0.60 -6.84
N ARG A 49 -0.90 1.57 -6.48
CA ARG A 49 -1.81 2.26 -7.41
C ARG A 49 -1.26 3.65 -7.73
N GLU A 50 -1.20 3.96 -9.01
CA GLU A 50 -1.10 5.34 -9.49
C GLU A 50 -2.48 5.96 -9.41
N THR A 51 -2.75 6.66 -8.32
CA THR A 51 -3.94 7.50 -8.18
C THR A 51 -3.70 8.79 -8.96
N ALA A 52 -4.60 9.11 -9.91
CA ALA A 52 -4.61 10.38 -10.64
C ALA A 52 -5.03 11.58 -9.76
N ASP A 53 -5.55 11.29 -8.57
CA ASP A 53 -5.75 12.26 -7.50
C ASP A 53 -4.38 12.68 -6.98
N SER A 54 -3.94 13.88 -7.40
CA SER A 54 -2.76 14.51 -6.81
C SER A 54 -2.98 14.56 -5.30
N PRO A 55 -2.05 14.09 -4.45
CA PRO A 55 -2.22 14.21 -3.01
C PRO A 55 -2.53 15.66 -2.69
N ASP A 56 -3.65 15.90 -2.00
CA ASP A 56 -4.11 17.23 -1.67
C ASP A 56 -2.95 17.97 -0.99
N LYS A 57 -2.45 19.03 -1.62
CA LYS A 57 -1.21 19.76 -1.23
C LYS A 57 -1.29 20.38 0.17
N LYS A 58 -2.37 20.16 0.89
CA LYS A 58 -2.63 20.60 2.26
C LYS A 58 -2.19 19.58 3.31
N VAL A 59 -2.15 18.30 2.97
CA VAL A 59 -1.79 17.20 3.91
C VAL A 59 -0.32 16.79 3.76
N TYR A 60 0.25 16.94 2.56
CA TYR A 60 1.65 16.61 2.26
C TYR A 60 2.45 17.86 1.89
N LYS A 61 2.74 18.73 2.85
CA LYS A 61 3.77 19.76 2.73
C LYS A 61 4.97 19.34 3.57
N SER A 62 6.14 19.33 2.93
CA SER A 62 7.45 18.84 3.42
C SER A 62 7.50 17.32 3.33
N ASP A 63 8.19 16.67 2.37
CA ASP A 63 9.63 16.78 2.12
C ASP A 63 10.06 16.10 0.79
N MET A 64 9.27 16.18 -0.28
CA MET A 64 9.66 15.56 -1.56
C MET A 64 10.07 16.58 -2.62
N ALA A 65 11.05 17.42 -2.29
CA ALA A 65 11.82 18.16 -3.28
C ALA A 65 13.14 17.42 -3.57
N LYS A 66 13.18 16.77 -4.74
CA LYS A 66 14.31 16.68 -5.69
C LYS A 66 14.58 15.27 -6.22
N CYS A 67 14.08 15.00 -7.41
CA CYS A 67 14.78 14.31 -8.49
C CYS A 67 13.95 14.53 -9.76
N LYS A 68 14.43 14.77 -10.97
CA LYS A 68 15.74 14.89 -11.65
C LYS A 68 15.31 15.32 -13.10
N LYS A 69 16.03 16.03 -13.95
CA LYS A 69 17.31 15.69 -14.58
C LYS A 69 17.82 16.92 -15.35
N VAL A 70 19.14 17.09 -15.30
CA VAL A 70 19.92 17.91 -16.22
C VAL A 70 19.95 17.23 -17.59
N ASN A 71 19.92 18.01 -18.66
CA ASN A 71 20.25 17.58 -20.02
C ASN A 71 21.48 18.36 -20.48
#